data_AF-A0A7C5Q3D2-F1
#
_entry.id   AF-A0A7C5Q3D2-F1
#
_cell.length_a   1.000
_cell.length_b   1.000
_cell.length_c   1.000
_cell.angle_alpha   90.00
_cell.angle_beta   90.00
_cell.angle_gamma   90.00
#
_symmetry.space_group_name_H-M   'P 1'
#
loop_
_entity.id
_entity.type
_entity.pdbx_description
1 polymer ?
#
loop_
_entity_poly.entity_id
_entity_poly.type
_entity_poly.pdbx_seq_one_letter_code
_entity_poly.pdbx_strand_id
1 'polypeptide(L)'
;MSSNSSNHDRYRFRWSLLSPGNGLTWVGLVCFFVVTLLPMSLTDRIGSFIGRSVARRNRRRFNIVETNLSLCFPEKKISEIREMVLDHFQVQIRSVVHYFILWWRPASVVRKKIKMSGFEKVGQYQEQG
;
A
#
# COMPACT_ATOMS: atom_id res chain seq x y z
N MET A 1 -19.53 34.77 25.88
CA MET A 1 -18.77 33.76 26.67
C MET A 1 -19.38 32.39 26.46
N SER A 2 -18.54 31.35 26.49
CA SER A 2 -18.84 29.91 26.36
C SER A 2 -18.87 29.32 24.94
N SER A 3 -17.69 29.07 24.38
CA SER A 3 -17.47 27.90 23.52
C SER A 3 -16.30 27.10 24.09
N ASN A 4 -16.49 26.56 25.30
CA ASN A 4 -15.59 25.59 25.89
C ASN A 4 -16.22 24.19 25.80
N SER A 5 -16.73 23.82 24.62
CA SER A 5 -17.16 22.45 24.34
C SER A 5 -15.91 21.62 24.06
N SER A 6 -15.54 20.84 25.06
CA SER A 6 -14.40 19.94 25.07
C SER A 6 -14.29 19.15 23.76
N ASN A 7 -13.12 19.23 23.12
CA ASN A 7 -12.72 18.47 21.93
C ASN A 7 -12.82 16.93 22.03
N HIS A 8 -13.28 16.41 23.16
CA HIS A 8 -13.36 14.99 23.49
C HIS A 8 -14.46 14.24 22.72
N ASP A 9 -15.53 14.91 22.30
CA ASP A 9 -16.64 14.24 21.60
C ASP A 9 -16.34 13.87 20.14
N ARG A 10 -15.30 14.46 19.53
CA ARG A 10 -14.96 14.19 18.12
C ARG A 10 -14.41 12.78 17.86
N TYR A 11 -13.89 12.11 18.89
CA TYR A 11 -13.29 10.78 18.78
C TYR A 11 -14.11 9.67 19.44
N ARG A 12 -15.32 9.96 19.94
CA ARG A 12 -16.18 8.94 20.55
C ARG A 12 -16.84 8.09 19.47
N PHE A 13 -16.74 6.78 19.61
CA PHE A 13 -17.43 5.84 18.74
C PHE A 13 -18.95 6.04 18.85
N ARG A 14 -19.61 6.28 17.72
CA ARG A 14 -21.06 6.45 17.65
C ARG A 14 -21.68 5.20 17.05
N TRP A 15 -22.69 4.64 17.71
CA TRP A 15 -23.45 3.49 17.22
C TRP A 15 -24.11 3.74 15.86
N SER A 16 -24.37 5.00 15.50
CA SER A 16 -24.84 5.38 14.16
C SER A 16 -23.86 4.98 13.04
N LEU A 17 -22.58 4.77 13.34
CA LEU A 17 -21.59 4.28 12.37
C LEU A 17 -21.88 2.81 11.95
N LEU A 18 -22.54 2.03 12.81
CA LEU A 18 -23.00 0.66 12.52
C LEU A 18 -24.38 0.60 11.86
N SER A 19 -25.03 1.75 11.62
CA SER A 19 -26.36 1.79 11.04
C SER A 19 -26.39 1.26 9.60
N PRO A 20 -27.53 0.71 9.13
CA PRO A 20 -27.69 0.18 7.77
C PRO A 20 -27.35 1.20 6.66
N GLY A 21 -27.47 2.51 6.94
CA GLY A 21 -27.10 3.58 6.00
C GLY A 21 -25.60 3.62 5.67
N ASN A 22 -24.73 3.04 6.51
CA ASN A 22 -23.29 2.92 6.26
C ASN A 22 -22.90 1.56 5.67
N GLY A 23 -23.86 0.79 5.14
CA GLY A 23 -23.63 -0.57 4.64
C GLY A 23 -22.48 -0.65 3.62
N LEU A 24 -22.33 0.33 2.73
CA LEU A 24 -21.25 0.35 1.73
C LEU A 24 -19.85 0.37 2.39
N THR A 25 -19.69 1.14 3.46
CA THR A 25 -18.42 1.21 4.21
C THR A 25 -18.09 -0.15 4.84
N TRP A 26 -19.09 -0.82 5.42
CA TRP A 26 -18.92 -2.15 6.01
C TRP A 26 -18.62 -3.21 4.95
N VAL A 27 -19.30 -3.17 3.80
CA VAL A 27 -19.00 -4.04 2.65
C VAL A 27 -17.55 -3.83 2.18
N GLY A 28 -17.09 -2.58 2.07
CA GLY A 28 -15.71 -2.25 1.74
C GLY A 28 -14.71 -2.84 2.75
N LEU A 29 -15.00 -2.70 4.04
CA LEU A 29 -14.17 -3.24 5.11
C LEU A 29 -14.09 -4.76 5.08
N VAL A 30 -15.22 -5.44 4.88
CA VAL A 30 -15.27 -6.91 4.73
C VAL A 30 -14.50 -7.35 3.49
N CYS A 31 -14.65 -6.65 2.36
CA CYS A 31 -13.85 -6.90 1.16
C CYS A 31 -12.34 -6.78 1.42
N PHE A 32 -11.89 -5.71 2.08
CA PHE A 32 -10.48 -5.56 2.44
C PHE A 32 -10.01 -6.66 3.39
N PHE A 33 -10.84 -7.05 4.35
CA PHE A 33 -10.54 -8.17 5.24
C PHE A 33 -10.39 -9.49 4.49
N VAL A 34 -11.31 -9.79 3.56
CA VAL A 34 -11.24 -11.00 2.71
C VAL A 34 -9.95 -11.04 1.91
N VAL A 35 -9.49 -9.91 1.37
CA VAL A 35 -8.20 -9.81 0.67
C VAL A 35 -7.02 -10.25 1.57
N THR A 36 -7.08 -10.01 2.88
CA THR A 36 -6.04 -10.47 3.82
C THR A 36 -6.00 -11.99 4.03
N LEU A 37 -7.08 -12.68 3.70
CA LEU A 37 -7.19 -14.14 3.81
C LEU A 37 -6.71 -14.85 2.54
N LEU A 38 -6.61 -14.14 1.42
CA LEU A 38 -6.17 -14.72 0.15
C LEU A 38 -4.70 -15.14 0.18
N PRO A 39 -4.32 -16.21 -0.53
CA PRO A 39 -2.92 -16.56 -0.73
C PRO A 39 -2.18 -15.40 -1.42
N MET A 40 -0.94 -15.12 -1.01
CA MET A 40 -0.16 -14.00 -1.56
C MET A 40 0.01 -14.06 -3.07
N SER A 41 0.10 -15.26 -3.65
CA SER A 41 0.19 -15.44 -5.10
C SER A 41 -1.04 -14.89 -5.84
N LEU A 42 -2.24 -15.00 -5.26
CA LEU A 42 -3.46 -14.45 -5.84
C LEU A 42 -3.51 -12.94 -5.65
N THR A 43 -3.17 -12.46 -4.46
CA THR A 43 -3.06 -11.04 -4.13
C THR A 43 -2.08 -10.32 -5.06
N ASP A 44 -0.94 -10.94 -5.37
CA ASP A 44 0.07 -10.43 -6.28
C ASP A 44 -0.44 -10.39 -7.73
N ARG A 45 -1.14 -11.42 -8.18
CA ARG A 45 -1.75 -11.45 -9.52
C ARG A 45 -2.80 -10.35 -9.69
N ILE A 46 -3.67 -10.17 -8.69
CA ILE A 46 -4.67 -9.10 -8.67
C ILE A 46 -3.96 -7.74 -8.71
N GLY A 47 -2.96 -7.54 -7.83
CA GLY A 47 -2.21 -6.29 -7.78
C GLY A 47 -1.49 -5.97 -9.09
N SER A 48 -0.86 -6.97 -9.74
CA SER A 48 -0.22 -6.79 -11.04
C SER A 48 -1.23 -6.48 -12.16
N PHE A 49 -2.37 -7.16 -12.19
CA PHE A 49 -3.41 -6.89 -13.19
C PHE A 49 -3.98 -5.47 -13.05
N ILE A 50 -4.27 -5.05 -11.82
CA ILE A 50 -4.72 -3.68 -11.53
C ILE A 50 -3.62 -2.68 -11.86
N GLY A 51 -2.37 -2.94 -11.48
CA GLY A 51 -1.21 -2.09 -11.78
C GLY A 51 -1.04 -1.83 -13.28
N ARG A 52 -1.11 -2.88 -14.12
CA ARG A 52 -1.09 -2.74 -15.59
C ARG A 52 -2.25 -1.89 -16.09
N SER A 53 -3.44 -2.07 -15.52
CA SER A 53 -4.62 -1.30 -15.88
C SER A 53 -4.49 0.18 -15.49
N VAL A 54 -3.95 0.46 -14.30
CA VAL A 54 -3.66 1.82 -13.82
C VAL A 54 -2.62 2.51 -14.69
N ALA A 55 -1.55 1.81 -15.05
CA ALA A 55 -0.51 2.35 -15.93
C ALA A 55 -1.08 2.79 -17.29
N ARG A 56 -2.00 2.01 -17.86
CA ARG A 56 -2.65 2.34 -19.15
C ARG A 56 -3.64 3.50 -19.04
N ARG A 57 -4.39 3.59 -17.94
CA ARG A 57 -5.43 4.62 -17.75
C ARG A 57 -4.84 5.96 -17.30
N ASN A 58 -3.78 5.96 -16.51
CA ASN A 58 -3.23 7.17 -15.89
C ASN A 58 -2.00 7.70 -16.64
N ARG A 59 -2.22 8.24 -17.84
CA ARG A 59 -1.15 8.79 -18.70
C ARG A 59 -0.28 9.82 -18.00
N ARG A 60 -0.87 10.68 -17.16
CA ARG A 60 -0.11 11.69 -16.41
C ARG A 60 0.91 11.05 -15.46
N ARG A 61 0.50 10.05 -14.68
CA ARG A 61 1.42 9.35 -13.77
C ARG A 61 2.42 8.50 -14.53
N PHE A 62 2.00 7.89 -15.64
CA PHE A 62 2.90 7.13 -16.51
C PHE A 62 4.07 8.01 -16.99
N ASN A 63 3.77 9.18 -17.56
CA ASN A 63 4.80 10.08 -18.10
C ASN A 63 5.75 10.58 -17.01
N ILE A 64 5.27 10.86 -15.80
CA ILE A 64 6.14 11.28 -14.68
C ILE A 64 7.15 10.18 -14.34
N VAL A 65 6.70 8.93 -14.25
CA VAL A 65 7.58 7.80 -13.95
C VAL A 65 8.54 7.54 -15.12
N GLU A 66 8.07 7.63 -16.36
CA GLU A 66 8.91 7.50 -17.56
C GLU A 66 10.01 8.54 -17.60
N THR A 67 9.70 9.81 -17.35
CA THR A 67 10.70 10.89 -17.26
C THR A 67 11.69 10.63 -16.14
N ASN A 68 11.23 10.31 -14.93
CA ASN A 68 12.12 10.06 -13.80
C ASN A 68 13.07 8.89 -14.07
N LEU A 69 12.57 7.78 -14.62
CA LEU A 69 13.39 6.63 -14.97
C LEU A 69 14.36 6.93 -16.12
N SER A 70 13.94 7.72 -17.11
CA SER A 70 14.83 8.15 -18.21
C SER A 70 15.98 9.02 -17.70
N LEU A 71 15.71 9.87 -16.70
CA LEU A 71 16.73 10.70 -16.06
C LEU A 71 17.68 9.88 -15.18
N CYS A 72 17.15 8.91 -14.42
CA CYS A 72 17.96 8.07 -13.54
C CYS A 72 18.79 7.01 -14.29
N PHE A 73 18.32 6.55 -15.46
CA PHE A 73 18.95 5.49 -16.25
C PHE A 73 19.12 5.91 -17.72
N PRO A 74 19.92 6.96 -18.00
CA PRO A 74 20.08 7.51 -19.34
C PRO A 74 20.70 6.51 -20.34
N GLU A 75 21.36 5.46 -19.86
CA GLU A 75 21.99 4.41 -20.65
C GLU A 75 21.00 3.36 -21.21
N LYS A 76 19.76 3.32 -20.69
CA LYS A 76 18.76 2.32 -21.10
C LYS A 76 17.94 2.78 -22.30
N LYS A 77 17.49 1.84 -23.12
CA LYS A 77 16.60 2.14 -24.25
C LYS A 77 15.21 2.53 -23.73
N ILE A 78 14.52 3.40 -24.47
CA ILE A 78 13.15 3.84 -24.13
C ILE A 78 12.18 2.64 -23.96
N SER A 79 12.37 1.55 -24.71
CA SER A 79 11.57 0.33 -24.55
C SER A 79 11.75 -0.31 -23.16
N GLU A 80 13.00 -0.37 -22.68
CA GLU A 80 13.32 -0.90 -21.35
C GLU A 80 12.81 0.04 -20.25
N ILE A 81 12.92 1.36 -20.45
CA ILE A 81 12.32 2.35 -19.55
C ILE A 81 10.82 2.10 -19.42
N ARG A 82 10.09 1.93 -20.52
CA ARG A 82 8.63 1.69 -20.50
C ARG A 82 8.25 0.39 -19.81
N GLU A 83 9.04 -0.67 -19.95
CA GLU A 83 8.85 -1.91 -19.21
C GLU A 83 9.03 -1.68 -17.70
N MET A 84 10.08 -0.97 -17.30
CA MET A 84 10.27 -0.57 -15.90
C MET A 84 9.15 0.32 -15.36
N VAL A 85 8.56 1.20 -16.18
CA VAL A 85 7.37 1.98 -15.80
C VAL A 85 6.20 1.04 -15.50
N LEU A 86 5.92 0.06 -16.37
CA LEU A 86 4.85 -0.92 -16.14
C LEU A 86 5.10 -1.75 -14.87
N ASP A 87 6.34 -2.16 -14.62
CA ASP A 87 6.71 -2.88 -13.43
C ASP A 87 6.60 -2.03 -12.17
N HIS A 88 6.95 -0.75 -12.24
CA HIS A 88 6.74 0.20 -11.15
C HIS A 88 5.26 0.24 -10.72
N PHE A 89 4.32 0.38 -11.65
CA PHE A 89 2.89 0.38 -11.31
C PHE A 89 2.41 -0.96 -10.78
N GLN A 90 2.90 -2.08 -11.32
CA GLN A 90 2.58 -3.42 -10.80
C GLN A 90 3.08 -3.60 -9.36
N VAL A 91 4.33 -3.22 -9.07
CA VAL A 91 4.89 -3.26 -7.71
C VAL A 91 4.13 -2.31 -6.79
N GLN A 92 3.89 -1.07 -7.21
CA GLN A 92 3.19 -0.07 -6.40
C GLN A 92 1.81 -0.56 -5.96
N ILE A 93 1.00 -1.08 -6.89
CA ILE A 93 -0.34 -1.58 -6.55
C ILE A 93 -0.26 -2.85 -5.70
N ARG A 94 0.66 -3.79 -6.00
CA ARG A 94 0.87 -4.96 -5.13
C ARG A 94 1.20 -4.56 -3.70
N SER A 95 2.09 -3.58 -3.50
CA SER A 95 2.44 -3.05 -2.19
C SER A 95 1.25 -2.43 -1.47
N VAL A 96 0.39 -1.70 -2.18
CA VAL A 96 -0.86 -1.17 -1.60
C VAL A 96 -1.76 -2.30 -1.10
N VAL A 97 -1.89 -3.38 -1.86
CA VAL A 97 -2.68 -4.54 -1.42
C VAL A 97 -2.02 -5.25 -0.23
N HIS A 98 -0.69 -5.32 -0.18
CA HIS A 98 0.05 -5.87 0.95
C HIS A 98 -0.12 -5.05 2.23
N TYR A 99 -0.45 -3.75 2.16
CA TYR A 99 -0.75 -2.98 3.38
C TYR A 99 -1.95 -3.52 4.15
N PHE A 100 -2.94 -4.12 3.48
CA PHE A 100 -4.05 -4.79 4.18
C PHE A 100 -3.55 -5.97 5.02
N ILE A 101 -2.58 -6.74 4.50
CA ILE A 101 -1.92 -7.82 5.23
C ILE A 101 -1.12 -7.25 6.41
N LEU A 102 -0.36 -6.17 6.19
CA LEU A 102 0.46 -5.53 7.22
C LEU A 102 -0.37 -4.97 8.39
N TRP A 103 -1.55 -4.43 8.12
CA TRP A 103 -2.42 -3.88 9.17
C TRP A 103 -3.23 -4.94 9.91
N TRP A 104 -3.72 -5.97 9.23
CA TRP A 104 -4.72 -6.88 9.83
C TRP A 104 -4.16 -8.23 10.30
N ARG A 105 -3.03 -8.68 9.75
CA ARG A 105 -2.45 -9.99 10.10
C ARG A 105 -1.51 -9.86 11.30
N PRO A 106 -1.40 -10.90 12.15
CA PRO A 106 -0.44 -10.90 13.26
C PRO A 106 0.98 -10.67 12.75
N ALA A 107 1.76 -9.89 13.50
CA ALA A 107 3.12 -9.54 13.13
C ALA A 107 4.04 -10.77 12.92
N SER A 108 3.76 -11.90 13.58
CA SER A 108 4.46 -13.17 13.36
C SER A 108 4.31 -13.72 11.94
N VAL A 109 3.15 -13.53 11.30
CA VAL A 109 2.88 -13.94 9.92
C VAL A 109 3.69 -13.09 8.94
N VAL A 110 3.77 -11.78 9.19
CA VAL A 110 4.52 -10.82 8.37
C VAL A 110 6.02 -11.08 8.50
N ARG A 111 6.53 -11.22 9.74
CA ARG A 111 7.97 -11.44 10.00
C ARG A 111 8.53 -12.66 9.27
N LYS A 112 7.76 -13.75 9.16
CA LYS A 112 8.17 -14.95 8.40
C LYS A 112 8.42 -14.69 6.91
N LYS A 113 7.98 -13.56 6.37
CA LYS A 113 8.08 -13.19 4.95
C LYS A 113 9.13 -12.11 4.70
N ILE A 114 9.73 -11.55 5.75
CA ILE A 114 10.74 -10.51 5.66
C ILE A 114 12.11 -11.18 5.72
N LYS A 115 12.97 -10.87 4.75
CA LYS A 115 14.39 -11.17 4.79
C LYS A 115 15.14 -9.87 5.02
N MET A 116 15.92 -9.80 6.10
CA MET A 116 16.75 -8.63 6.40
C MET A 116 18.19 -8.93 5.95
N SER A 117 18.86 -7.94 5.36
CA SER A 117 20.25 -8.02 4.92
C SER A 117 20.90 -6.65 5.15
N GLY A 118 22.13 -6.59 5.67
CA GLY A 118 22.81 -5.31 5.93
C GLY A 118 22.38 -4.62 7.23
N PHE A 119 21.72 -5.35 8.14
CA PHE A 119 21.23 -4.83 9.43
C PHE A 119 22.14 -5.19 10.61
N GLU A 120 23.32 -5.75 10.36
CA GLU A 120 24.23 -6.28 11.38
C GLU A 120 24.73 -5.19 12.33
N LYS A 121 24.89 -3.97 11.81
CA LYS A 121 25.37 -2.80 12.59
C LYS A 121 24.24 -2.02 13.27
N VAL A 122 22.98 -2.29 12.94
CA VAL A 122 21.85 -1.50 13.45
C VAL A 122 21.68 -1.68 14.96
N GLY A 123 21.84 -2.91 15.46
CA GLY A 123 21.86 -3.14 16.92
C GLY A 123 23.02 -2.43 17.62
N GLN A 124 24.20 -2.40 16.97
CA GLN A 124 25.40 -1.77 17.53
C GLN A 124 25.25 -0.24 17.66
N TYR A 125 24.59 0.41 16.68
CA TYR A 125 24.34 1.85 16.75
C TYR A 125 23.18 2.21 17.67
N GLN A 126 22.18 1.33 17.85
CA GLN A 126 21.09 1.56 18.81
C GLN A 126 21.54 1.55 20.28
N GLU A 127 22.63 0.84 20.59
CA GLU A 127 23.24 0.84 21.92
C GLU A 127 24.17 2.05 22.16
N GLN A 128 24.58 2.75 21.09
CA GLN A 128 25.48 3.91 21.17
C GLN A 128 24.77 5.27 21.24
N GLY A 129 23.45 5.33 21.00
CA GLY A 129 22.63 6.55 21.10
C GLY A 129 22.36 7.21 19.77
#